data_AF-A0A954GAB4-F1
#
_entry.id   AF-A0A954GAB4-F1
#
_cell.length_a   1.000
_cell.length_b   1.000
_cell.length_c   1.000
_cell.angle_alpha   90.00
_cell.angle_beta   90.00
_cell.angle_gamma   90.00
#
_symmetry.space_group_name_H-M   'P 1'
#
loop_
_entity.id
_entity.type
_entity.pdbx_description
1 polymer ?
#
loop_
_entity_poly.entity_id
_entity_poly.type
_entity_poly.pdbx_seq_one_letter_code
_entity_poly.pdbx_strand_id
1 'polypeptide(L)'
;FRGAGWNCIKVVWGSDWDPLLAEDEDGLLVKRMGEVIDGQYQKYVVEPGSYIREHFFGENPELAKMAEHLSDDQLKRMKRGGHDPEKVYAAYNAAVKHTGSPTVILAKTIKGYGLGEAGEGRNIAHNVKKANEEELRDFRSRFGIPIGDEDVKNTPFYRPDDNSPEMQYLQKKREELGGYLPKRAPTEERLETPTLESLDKFLTSMAGKKGSTTGAFGILLGNLLRDKVIGKRIVPIIPDEARTFGMEGLFKQCGIYASQGQLYEPVDRDQLMYYKEAKDGQILEEGINEAGAISSFIAAGTAYANQGVNMIPFYVYYSMFGFQRVGDLVWAAADSRTKGFMLGGTSGRTTLNGEGLQHQDGHSHLMASTVPTLLAYDPAYAYELAVIIQEGLRRMYQEGEEIFYYLSVYNENYEMAPMPEGDKVV
;
A
#
# COMPACT_ATOMS: atom_id res chain seq x y z
N PHE A 1 -2.82 -17.70 1.19
CA PHE A 1 -3.56 -17.23 0.00
C PHE A 1 -4.80 -18.05 -0.30
N ARG A 2 -4.72 -19.31 -0.75
CA ARG A 2 -5.93 -20.09 -1.09
C ARG A 2 -6.90 -20.22 0.10
N GLY A 3 -6.39 -20.52 1.29
CA GLY A 3 -7.20 -20.54 2.53
C GLY A 3 -7.80 -19.18 2.92
N ALA A 4 -7.34 -18.07 2.33
CA ALA A 4 -7.90 -16.74 2.49
C ALA A 4 -8.81 -16.32 1.32
N GLY A 5 -9.21 -17.26 0.45
CA GLY A 5 -10.14 -17.00 -0.67
C GLY A 5 -9.53 -16.44 -1.95
N TRP A 6 -8.19 -16.34 -2.04
CA TRP A 6 -7.52 -15.80 -3.23
C TRP A 6 -7.46 -16.82 -4.37
N ASN A 7 -7.56 -16.32 -5.62
CA ASN A 7 -7.16 -17.07 -6.80
C ASN A 7 -5.63 -17.21 -6.82
N CYS A 8 -5.10 -18.43 -6.87
CA CYS A 8 -3.67 -18.70 -6.79
C CYS A 8 -3.17 -19.31 -8.10
N ILE A 9 -2.33 -18.57 -8.82
CA ILE A 9 -1.69 -19.03 -10.06
C ILE A 9 -0.20 -19.29 -9.77
N LYS A 10 0.25 -20.53 -9.96
CA LYS A 10 1.67 -20.90 -9.78
C LYS A 10 2.35 -20.95 -11.14
N VAL A 11 3.44 -20.20 -11.31
CA VAL A 11 4.26 -20.18 -12.52
C VAL A 11 5.60 -20.84 -12.18
N VAL A 12 5.63 -22.17 -12.24
CA VAL A 12 6.71 -22.99 -11.63
C VAL A 12 7.78 -23.38 -12.64
N TRP A 13 7.37 -23.89 -13.80
CA TRP A 13 8.24 -24.48 -14.82
C TRP A 13 8.11 -23.76 -16.14
N GLY A 14 9.23 -23.60 -16.86
CA GLY A 14 9.23 -23.06 -18.22
C GLY A 14 8.77 -24.10 -19.24
N SER A 15 8.60 -23.67 -20.47
CA SER A 15 8.08 -24.49 -21.59
C SER A 15 8.99 -25.69 -21.92
N ASP A 16 10.28 -25.63 -21.58
CA ASP A 16 11.23 -26.74 -21.72
C ASP A 16 10.78 -27.99 -20.92
N TRP A 17 9.96 -27.83 -19.89
CA TRP A 17 9.45 -28.94 -19.07
C TRP A 17 8.14 -29.53 -19.61
N ASP A 18 7.44 -28.85 -20.51
CA ASP A 18 6.12 -29.28 -20.98
C ASP A 18 6.14 -30.68 -21.62
N PRO A 19 7.11 -31.05 -22.48
CA PRO A 19 7.17 -32.39 -23.06
C PRO A 19 7.35 -33.48 -22.00
N LEU A 20 8.24 -33.28 -21.03
CA LEU A 20 8.46 -34.24 -19.94
C LEU A 20 7.22 -34.41 -19.06
N LEU A 21 6.50 -33.33 -18.79
CA LEU A 21 5.26 -33.37 -18.01
C LEU A 21 4.11 -34.02 -18.80
N ALA A 22 4.08 -33.87 -20.12
CA ALA A 22 3.10 -34.53 -20.97
C ALA A 22 3.34 -36.05 -21.07
N GLU A 23 4.60 -36.49 -20.96
CA GLU A 23 5.01 -37.90 -20.96
C GLU A 23 4.89 -38.57 -19.56
N ASP A 24 4.67 -37.79 -18.49
CA ASP A 24 4.57 -38.29 -17.10
C ASP A 24 3.21 -38.96 -16.79
N GLU A 25 2.90 -40.07 -17.46
CA GLU A 25 1.62 -40.77 -17.31
C GLU A 25 1.38 -41.29 -15.87
N ASP A 26 2.45 -41.71 -15.18
CA ASP A 26 2.40 -42.28 -13.83
C ASP A 26 2.51 -41.21 -12.72
N GLY A 27 2.71 -39.94 -13.08
CA GLY A 27 2.84 -38.83 -12.13
C GLY A 27 4.13 -38.84 -11.31
N LEU A 28 5.15 -39.59 -11.73
CA LEU A 28 6.42 -39.73 -11.02
C LEU A 28 7.21 -38.43 -11.06
N LEU A 29 7.22 -37.72 -12.19
CA LEU A 29 7.92 -36.44 -12.32
C LEU A 29 7.25 -35.38 -11.46
N VAL A 30 5.93 -35.29 -11.50
CA VAL A 30 5.15 -34.38 -10.65
C VAL A 30 5.38 -34.69 -9.17
N LYS A 31 5.41 -35.97 -8.79
CA LYS A 31 5.72 -36.40 -7.42
C LYS A 31 7.12 -35.94 -7.01
N ARG A 32 8.15 -36.23 -7.82
CA ARG A 32 9.53 -35.80 -7.55
C ARG A 32 9.63 -34.28 -7.41
N MET A 33 8.98 -33.53 -8.30
CA MET A 33 8.93 -32.08 -8.23
C MET A 33 8.32 -31.56 -6.92
N GLY A 34 7.36 -32.28 -6.35
CA GLY A 34 6.72 -31.96 -5.07
C GLY A 34 7.53 -32.38 -3.84
N GLU A 35 8.35 -33.41 -3.94
CA GLU A 35 9.21 -33.90 -2.84
C GLU A 35 10.47 -33.07 -2.63
N VAL A 36 11.01 -32.48 -3.71
CA VAL A 36 12.21 -31.65 -3.63
C VAL A 36 11.92 -30.35 -2.87
N ILE A 37 12.62 -30.17 -1.76
CA ILE A 37 12.54 -28.96 -0.93
C ILE A 37 13.34 -27.79 -1.53
N ASP A 38 13.02 -26.56 -1.10
CA ASP A 38 13.61 -25.34 -1.65
C ASP A 38 15.15 -25.30 -1.58
N GLY A 39 15.75 -25.77 -0.47
CA GLY A 39 17.20 -25.84 -0.31
C GLY A 39 17.86 -26.70 -1.41
N GLN A 40 17.25 -27.82 -1.75
CA GLN A 40 17.72 -28.69 -2.83
C GLN A 40 17.52 -28.03 -4.20
N TYR A 41 16.40 -27.33 -4.42
CA TYR A 41 16.21 -26.54 -5.64
C TYR A 41 17.24 -25.42 -5.81
N GLN A 42 17.75 -24.82 -4.73
CA GLN A 42 18.87 -23.87 -4.81
C GLN A 42 20.17 -24.58 -5.20
N LYS A 43 20.43 -25.78 -4.66
CA LYS A 43 21.61 -26.57 -5.04
C LYS A 43 21.64 -26.88 -6.54
N TYR A 44 20.53 -27.29 -7.14
CA TYR A 44 20.44 -27.52 -8.59
C TYR A 44 20.77 -26.28 -9.45
N VAL A 45 20.58 -25.07 -8.92
CA VAL A 45 20.93 -23.82 -9.65
C VAL A 45 22.44 -23.59 -9.70
N VAL A 46 23.20 -24.03 -8.70
CA VAL A 46 24.64 -23.77 -8.63
C VAL A 46 25.50 -24.94 -9.12
N GLU A 47 24.93 -26.15 -9.19
CA GLU A 47 25.62 -27.37 -9.64
C GLU A 47 25.50 -27.59 -11.16
N PRO A 48 26.42 -28.36 -11.78
CA PRO A 48 26.33 -28.70 -13.20
C PRO A 48 25.09 -29.57 -13.51
N GLY A 49 24.73 -29.67 -14.79
CA GLY A 49 23.59 -30.49 -15.23
C GLY A 49 23.69 -31.97 -14.86
N SER A 50 24.90 -32.52 -14.79
CA SER A 50 25.17 -33.88 -14.33
C SER A 50 24.64 -34.12 -12.90
N TYR A 51 24.75 -33.13 -12.02
CA TYR A 51 24.22 -33.20 -10.67
C TYR A 51 22.68 -33.21 -10.66
N ILE A 52 22.04 -32.48 -11.58
CA ILE A 52 20.58 -32.54 -11.77
C ILE A 52 20.18 -33.93 -12.28
N ARG A 53 20.91 -34.47 -13.26
CA ARG A 53 20.66 -35.82 -13.76
C ARG A 53 20.73 -36.86 -12.65
N GLU A 54 21.79 -36.85 -11.86
CA GLU A 54 22.01 -37.83 -10.79
C GLU A 54 21.01 -37.65 -9.63
N HIS A 55 20.86 -36.42 -9.13
CA HIS A 55 20.16 -36.17 -7.87
C HIS A 55 18.71 -35.69 -8.05
N PHE A 56 18.24 -35.39 -9.26
CA PHE A 56 16.82 -35.10 -9.50
C PHE A 56 16.16 -36.26 -10.24
N PHE A 57 16.69 -36.62 -11.41
CA PHE A 57 16.13 -37.69 -12.25
C PHE A 57 16.62 -39.09 -11.84
N GLY A 58 17.85 -39.23 -11.35
CA GLY A 58 18.47 -40.51 -10.99
C GLY A 58 17.94 -41.16 -9.72
N GLU A 59 17.04 -40.49 -8.99
CA GLU A 59 16.39 -41.01 -7.78
C GLU A 59 15.42 -42.16 -8.06
N ASN A 60 15.03 -42.31 -9.33
CA ASN A 60 14.14 -43.37 -9.78
C ASN A 60 14.51 -43.77 -11.24
N PRO A 61 14.57 -45.08 -11.57
CA PRO A 61 14.95 -45.53 -12.91
C PRO A 61 14.05 -45.02 -14.04
N GLU A 62 12.75 -44.92 -13.80
CA GLU A 62 11.79 -44.39 -14.77
C GLU A 62 12.03 -42.89 -15.03
N LEU A 63 12.28 -42.08 -13.99
CA LEU A 63 12.66 -40.67 -14.13
C LEU A 63 14.00 -40.49 -14.86
N ALA A 64 14.98 -41.34 -14.57
CA ALA A 64 16.27 -41.32 -15.25
C ALA A 64 16.10 -41.56 -16.75
N LYS A 65 15.22 -42.50 -17.13
CA LYS A 65 14.88 -42.80 -18.53
C LYS A 65 14.19 -41.62 -19.22
N MET A 66 13.28 -40.92 -18.53
CA MET A 66 12.61 -39.73 -19.09
C MET A 66 13.60 -38.64 -19.50
N ALA A 67 14.70 -38.46 -18.75
CA ALA A 67 15.72 -37.44 -19.03
C ALA A 67 16.93 -37.95 -19.83
N GLU A 68 16.95 -39.21 -20.26
CA GLU A 68 18.12 -39.83 -20.92
C GLU A 68 18.52 -39.12 -22.22
N HIS A 69 17.54 -38.65 -22.98
CA HIS A 69 17.72 -37.96 -24.25
C HIS A 69 18.20 -36.50 -24.10
N LEU A 70 18.13 -35.93 -22.89
CA LEU A 70 18.58 -34.57 -22.60
C LEU A 70 20.06 -34.60 -22.26
N SER A 71 20.86 -33.66 -22.77
CA SER A 71 22.24 -33.46 -22.32
C SER A 71 22.30 -32.72 -20.98
N ASP A 72 23.45 -32.78 -20.30
CA ASP A 72 23.64 -32.03 -19.04
C ASP A 72 23.51 -30.51 -19.25
N ASP A 73 23.98 -30.00 -20.39
CA ASP A 73 23.81 -28.59 -20.76
C ASP A 73 22.34 -28.22 -20.97
N GLN A 74 21.53 -29.12 -21.56
CA GLN A 74 20.09 -28.91 -21.70
C GLN A 74 19.41 -28.89 -20.33
N LEU A 75 19.70 -29.87 -19.47
CA LEU A 75 19.19 -29.92 -18.09
C LEU A 75 19.52 -28.65 -17.30
N LYS A 76 20.74 -28.14 -17.47
CA LYS A 76 21.19 -26.91 -16.81
C LYS A 76 20.44 -25.67 -17.30
N ARG A 77 20.03 -25.64 -18.57
CA ARG A 77 19.36 -24.50 -19.20
C ARG A 77 17.83 -24.50 -19.04
N MET A 78 17.24 -25.62 -18.62
CA MET A 78 15.79 -25.73 -18.42
C MET A 78 15.27 -24.62 -17.50
N LYS A 79 14.32 -23.83 -17.99
CA LYS A 79 13.89 -22.62 -17.28
C LYS A 79 12.94 -22.92 -16.13
N ARG A 80 13.03 -22.08 -15.08
CA ARG A 80 11.92 -21.90 -14.13
C ARG A 80 10.85 -21.02 -14.78
N GLY A 81 9.60 -21.23 -14.42
CA GLY A 81 8.47 -20.59 -15.10
C GLY A 81 8.49 -19.06 -15.05
N GLY A 82 9.04 -18.46 -13.99
CA GLY A 82 9.16 -17.01 -13.89
C GLY A 82 10.15 -16.38 -14.89
N HIS A 83 10.96 -17.20 -15.58
CA HIS A 83 11.87 -16.79 -16.66
C HIS A 83 11.36 -17.18 -18.05
N ASP A 84 10.11 -17.64 -18.14
CA ASP A 84 9.44 -17.97 -19.38
C ASP A 84 8.33 -16.94 -19.68
N PRO A 85 8.51 -16.06 -20.68
CA PRO A 85 7.53 -15.02 -21.00
C PRO A 85 6.14 -15.55 -21.33
N GLU A 86 6.01 -16.74 -21.93
CA GLU A 86 4.70 -17.30 -22.28
C GLU A 86 3.96 -17.75 -21.02
N LYS A 87 4.66 -18.39 -20.09
CA LYS A 87 4.08 -18.82 -18.80
C LYS A 87 3.70 -17.62 -17.93
N VAL A 88 4.54 -16.58 -17.91
CA VAL A 88 4.25 -15.32 -17.20
C VAL A 88 3.04 -14.62 -17.83
N TYR A 89 2.99 -14.49 -19.16
CA TYR A 89 1.86 -13.89 -19.86
C TYR A 89 0.56 -14.64 -19.59
N ALA A 90 0.57 -15.98 -19.67
CA ALA A 90 -0.59 -16.80 -19.39
C ALA A 90 -1.14 -16.55 -17.97
N ALA A 91 -0.26 -16.40 -16.98
CA ALA A 91 -0.64 -16.09 -15.61
C ALA A 91 -1.28 -14.70 -15.46
N TYR A 92 -0.69 -13.65 -16.04
CA TYR A 92 -1.27 -12.31 -16.01
C TYR A 92 -2.60 -12.24 -16.77
N ASN A 93 -2.69 -12.87 -17.93
CA ASN A 93 -3.92 -12.95 -18.71
C ASN A 93 -5.04 -13.67 -17.94
N ALA A 94 -4.73 -14.77 -17.24
CA ALA A 94 -5.69 -15.44 -16.36
C ALA A 94 -6.08 -14.57 -15.15
N ALA A 95 -5.13 -13.84 -14.55
CA ALA A 95 -5.38 -12.96 -13.42
C ALA A 95 -6.31 -11.78 -13.79
N VAL A 96 -6.08 -11.14 -14.94
CA VAL A 96 -6.89 -9.99 -15.41
C VAL A 96 -8.31 -10.41 -15.78
N LYS A 97 -8.52 -11.66 -16.22
CA LYS A 97 -9.84 -12.21 -16.55
C LYS A 97 -10.59 -12.77 -15.35
N HIS A 98 -9.93 -12.94 -14.20
CA HIS A 98 -10.54 -13.48 -12.99
C HIS A 98 -11.40 -12.43 -12.30
N THR A 99 -12.57 -12.84 -11.79
CA THR A 99 -13.51 -11.97 -11.08
C THR A 99 -13.93 -12.58 -9.75
N GLY A 100 -14.36 -11.75 -8.80
CA GLY A 100 -14.93 -12.19 -7.53
C GLY A 100 -13.95 -12.35 -6.38
N SER A 101 -12.64 -12.41 -6.64
CA SER A 101 -11.62 -12.36 -5.58
C SER A 101 -10.26 -11.83 -6.10
N PRO A 102 -9.34 -11.41 -5.22
CA PRO A 102 -7.99 -11.05 -5.61
C PRO A 102 -7.21 -12.26 -6.16
N THR A 103 -6.23 -11.98 -7.04
CA THR A 103 -5.31 -13.00 -7.57
C THR A 103 -3.89 -12.80 -7.03
N VAL A 104 -3.24 -13.91 -6.65
CA VAL A 104 -1.80 -13.97 -6.39
C VAL A 104 -1.11 -14.81 -7.45
N ILE A 105 -0.05 -14.28 -8.06
CA ILE A 105 0.83 -15.00 -8.98
C ILE A 105 2.11 -15.37 -8.23
N LEU A 106 2.38 -16.66 -8.12
CA LEU A 106 3.58 -17.21 -7.49
C LEU A 106 4.57 -17.62 -8.58
N ALA A 107 5.43 -16.68 -8.99
CA ALA A 107 6.44 -16.90 -10.02
C ALA A 107 7.74 -17.47 -9.44
N LYS A 108 8.10 -18.70 -9.83
CA LYS A 108 9.35 -19.33 -9.43
C LYS A 108 10.49 -18.80 -10.31
N THR A 109 11.41 -18.04 -9.73
CA THR A 109 12.56 -17.42 -10.42
C THR A 109 13.89 -17.90 -9.84
N ILE A 110 14.99 -17.44 -10.40
CA ILE A 110 16.36 -17.66 -9.88
C ILE A 110 16.89 -16.31 -9.39
N LYS A 111 17.32 -16.22 -8.14
CA LYS A 111 17.98 -15.02 -7.61
C LYS A 111 19.32 -14.83 -8.31
N GLY A 112 19.58 -13.63 -8.82
CA GLY A 112 20.80 -13.34 -9.59
C GLY A 112 20.82 -14.05 -10.95
N TYR A 113 19.67 -14.35 -11.55
CA TYR A 113 19.60 -14.94 -12.89
C TYR A 113 20.44 -14.15 -13.87
N GLY A 114 21.31 -14.83 -14.63
CA GLY A 114 22.20 -14.14 -15.56
C GLY A 114 23.61 -13.87 -15.04
N LEU A 115 23.81 -13.85 -13.72
CA LEU A 115 25.08 -13.43 -13.12
C LEU A 115 26.14 -14.55 -13.05
N GLY A 116 25.80 -15.79 -13.43
CA GLY A 116 26.75 -16.90 -13.39
C GLY A 116 27.32 -17.13 -11.99
N GLU A 117 28.62 -17.43 -11.89
CA GLU A 117 29.29 -17.66 -10.60
C GLU A 117 29.27 -16.45 -9.65
N ALA A 118 29.05 -15.25 -10.19
CA ALA A 118 29.01 -13.98 -9.48
C ALA A 118 27.79 -13.79 -8.58
N GLY A 119 26.80 -14.68 -8.63
CA GLY A 119 25.61 -14.56 -7.77
C GLY A 119 24.38 -15.37 -8.12
N GLU A 120 24.38 -16.10 -9.24
CA GLU A 120 23.21 -16.89 -9.64
C GLU A 120 23.00 -18.07 -8.68
N GLY A 121 21.90 -18.04 -7.94
CA GLY A 121 21.61 -19.04 -6.90
C GLY A 121 22.54 -19.00 -5.68
N ARG A 122 23.36 -17.95 -5.53
CA ARG A 122 24.31 -17.79 -4.41
C ARG A 122 23.88 -16.67 -3.45
N ASN A 123 24.13 -16.85 -2.16
CA ASN A 123 23.90 -15.84 -1.12
C ASN A 123 25.14 -14.96 -0.91
N ILE A 124 25.47 -14.15 -1.92
CA ILE A 124 26.60 -13.20 -1.82
C ILE A 124 26.14 -11.95 -1.06
N ALA A 125 27.05 -11.36 -0.29
CA ALA A 125 26.77 -10.17 0.50
C ALA A 125 26.40 -8.98 -0.41
N HIS A 126 25.30 -8.28 -0.07
CA HIS A 126 24.79 -7.14 -0.85
C HIS A 126 25.73 -5.90 -0.86
N ASN A 127 26.83 -5.93 -0.11
CA ASN A 127 27.82 -4.85 -0.01
C ASN A 127 29.07 -5.05 -0.87
N VAL A 128 29.10 -6.05 -1.77
CA VAL A 128 30.19 -6.22 -2.74
C VAL A 128 30.20 -4.99 -3.69
N LYS A 129 31.23 -4.15 -3.57
CA LYS A 129 31.29 -2.82 -4.19
C LYS A 129 31.68 -2.81 -5.68
N LYS A 130 32.16 -3.93 -6.22
CA LYS A 130 32.62 -4.04 -7.62
C LYS A 130 32.30 -5.43 -8.14
N ALA A 131 31.57 -5.52 -9.24
CA ALA A 131 31.55 -6.73 -10.07
C ALA A 131 32.93 -6.88 -10.71
N ASN A 132 33.44 -8.11 -10.81
CA ASN A 132 34.68 -8.39 -11.52
C ASN A 132 34.47 -8.15 -13.03
N GLU A 133 35.50 -7.70 -13.76
CA GLU A 133 35.40 -7.40 -15.19
C GLU A 133 34.99 -8.63 -16.02
N GLU A 134 35.47 -9.80 -15.64
CA GLU A 134 35.09 -11.09 -16.23
C GLU A 134 33.58 -11.36 -16.08
N GLU A 135 33.01 -11.09 -14.91
CA GLU A 135 31.58 -11.27 -14.64
C GLU A 135 30.72 -10.33 -15.50
N LEU A 136 31.20 -9.11 -15.76
CA LEU A 136 30.53 -8.16 -16.65
C LEU A 136 30.59 -8.62 -18.12
N ARG A 137 31.72 -9.21 -18.54
CA ARG A 137 31.87 -9.78 -19.89
C ARG A 137 30.95 -10.98 -20.08
N ASP A 138 30.86 -11.85 -19.08
CA ASP A 138 29.98 -13.02 -19.09
C ASP A 138 28.51 -12.59 -19.13
N PHE A 139 28.11 -11.64 -18.29
CA PHE A 139 26.76 -11.10 -18.28
C PHE A 139 26.39 -10.50 -19.64
N ARG A 140 27.25 -9.62 -20.18
CA ARG A 140 27.06 -9.02 -21.50
C ARG A 140 26.87 -10.09 -22.57
N SER A 141 27.77 -11.08 -22.60
CA SER A 141 27.77 -12.14 -23.62
C SER A 141 26.53 -13.02 -23.49
N ARG A 142 26.15 -13.39 -22.26
CA ARG A 142 24.95 -14.21 -21.98
C ARG A 142 23.66 -13.58 -22.48
N PHE A 143 23.52 -12.26 -22.35
CA PHE A 143 22.33 -11.53 -22.82
C PHE A 143 22.50 -10.92 -24.21
N GLY A 144 23.62 -11.17 -24.89
CA GLY A 144 23.87 -10.66 -26.24
C GLY A 144 23.89 -9.14 -26.33
N ILE A 145 24.33 -8.43 -25.27
CA ILE A 145 24.34 -6.98 -25.24
C ILE A 145 25.47 -6.48 -26.16
N PRO A 146 25.21 -5.62 -27.17
CA PRO A 146 26.17 -5.25 -28.20
C PRO A 146 27.15 -4.16 -27.70
N ILE A 147 27.97 -4.52 -26.72
CA ILE A 147 29.05 -3.70 -26.17
C ILE A 147 30.39 -4.39 -26.43
N GLY A 148 31.34 -3.66 -27.01
CA GLY A 148 32.68 -4.18 -27.31
C GLY A 148 33.42 -4.65 -26.05
N ASP A 149 34.27 -5.67 -26.21
CA ASP A 149 35.07 -6.22 -25.11
C ASP A 149 35.90 -5.15 -24.39
N GLU A 150 36.47 -4.19 -25.12
CA GLU A 150 37.30 -3.14 -24.52
C GLU A 150 36.51 -2.14 -23.67
N ASP A 151 35.21 -2.03 -23.91
CA ASP A 151 34.35 -1.03 -23.30
C ASP A 151 33.67 -1.53 -22.02
N VAL A 152 33.57 -2.86 -21.83
CA VAL A 152 32.87 -3.48 -20.67
C VAL A 152 33.42 -2.97 -19.33
N LYS A 153 34.74 -2.77 -19.23
CA LYS A 153 35.42 -2.27 -18.02
C LYS A 153 34.97 -0.87 -17.58
N ASN A 154 34.43 -0.08 -18.51
CA ASN A 154 33.93 1.26 -18.25
C ASN A 154 32.46 1.26 -17.79
N THR A 155 31.81 0.09 -17.76
CA THR A 155 30.38 -0.07 -17.43
C THR A 155 29.46 0.90 -18.19
N PRO A 156 29.58 1.01 -19.54
CA PRO A 156 28.81 1.96 -20.30
C PRO A 156 27.32 1.60 -20.29
N PHE A 157 26.47 2.62 -20.24
CA PHE A 157 25.06 2.43 -20.55
C PHE A 157 24.89 2.11 -22.03
N TYR A 158 24.10 1.08 -22.34
CA TYR A 158 23.67 0.79 -23.70
C TYR A 158 22.23 1.25 -23.92
N ARG A 159 22.03 2.03 -24.97
CA ARG A 159 20.73 2.41 -25.51
C ARG A 159 20.76 2.09 -27.00
N PRO A 160 19.86 1.23 -27.52
CA PRO A 160 19.76 1.01 -28.96
C PRO A 160 19.38 2.31 -29.69
N ASP A 161 19.71 2.40 -30.97
CA ASP A 161 19.36 3.55 -31.80
C ASP A 161 17.83 3.77 -31.83
N ASP A 162 17.39 5.03 -31.89
CA ASP A 162 15.95 5.36 -31.87
C ASP A 162 15.17 4.75 -33.04
N ASN A 163 15.85 4.46 -34.16
CA ASN A 163 15.26 3.82 -35.34
C ASN A 163 15.41 2.29 -35.34
N SER A 164 15.96 1.69 -34.27
CA SER A 164 16.12 0.24 -34.19
C SER A 164 14.77 -0.48 -34.02
N PRO A 165 14.64 -1.73 -34.49
CA PRO A 165 13.42 -2.52 -34.29
C PRO A 165 13.01 -2.64 -32.81
N GLU A 166 13.99 -2.76 -31.91
CA GLU A 166 13.78 -2.88 -30.47
C GLU A 166 13.18 -1.59 -29.89
N MET A 167 13.73 -0.42 -30.26
CA MET A 167 13.23 0.87 -29.78
C MET A 167 11.84 1.20 -30.35
N GLN A 168 11.61 0.92 -31.64
CA GLN A 168 10.29 1.08 -32.26
C GLN A 168 9.26 0.16 -31.60
N TYR A 169 9.61 -1.10 -31.32
CA TYR A 169 8.72 -2.04 -30.62
C TYR A 169 8.41 -1.57 -29.19
N LEU A 170 9.43 -1.15 -28.44
CA LEU A 170 9.28 -0.63 -27.07
C LEU A 170 8.36 0.59 -27.04
N GLN A 171 8.61 1.59 -27.89
CA GLN A 171 7.80 2.81 -27.97
C GLN A 171 6.36 2.50 -28.35
N LYS A 172 6.15 1.72 -29.42
CA LYS A 172 4.81 1.31 -29.86
C LYS A 172 4.05 0.60 -28.75
N LYS A 173 4.68 -0.32 -28.01
CA LYS A 173 4.03 -1.02 -26.90
C LYS A 173 3.68 -0.10 -25.74
N ARG A 174 4.52 0.89 -25.43
CA ARG A 174 4.18 1.89 -24.41
C ARG A 174 3.05 2.80 -24.87
N GLU A 175 3.04 3.24 -26.11
CA GLU A 175 1.95 4.03 -26.69
C GLU A 175 0.62 3.27 -26.65
N GLU A 176 0.60 2.01 -27.09
CA GLU A 176 -0.58 1.12 -27.00
C GLU A 176 -1.10 0.94 -25.56
N LEU A 177 -0.23 1.08 -24.56
CA LEU A 177 -0.53 0.94 -23.13
C LEU A 177 -0.70 2.28 -22.39
N GLY A 178 -0.87 3.39 -23.11
CA GLY A 178 -1.16 4.70 -22.51
C GLY A 178 0.06 5.50 -22.02
N GLY A 179 1.26 5.19 -22.51
CA GLY A 179 2.50 5.93 -22.24
C GLY A 179 3.44 5.22 -21.27
N TYR A 180 4.37 5.94 -20.64
CA TYR A 180 5.40 5.37 -19.75
C TYR A 180 4.94 5.30 -18.28
N LEU A 181 5.42 4.28 -17.55
CA LEU A 181 5.19 4.07 -16.11
C LEU A 181 6.50 3.62 -15.42
N PRO A 182 6.72 3.95 -14.13
CA PRO A 182 5.84 4.72 -13.25
C PRO A 182 5.80 6.22 -13.62
N LYS A 183 4.67 6.87 -13.32
CA LYS A 183 4.46 8.31 -13.50
C LYS A 183 3.66 8.85 -12.32
N ARG A 184 4.08 9.99 -11.77
CA ARG A 184 3.31 10.75 -10.78
C ARG A 184 2.79 12.03 -11.42
N ALA A 185 1.48 12.26 -11.38
CA ALA A 185 0.84 13.41 -12.02
C ALA A 185 -0.23 14.01 -11.08
N PRO A 186 0.19 14.87 -10.12
CA PRO A 186 -0.74 15.63 -9.27
C PRO A 186 -1.77 16.41 -10.08
N THR A 187 -3.02 16.41 -9.62
CA THR A 187 -4.08 17.25 -10.18
C THR A 187 -3.81 18.75 -9.96
N GLU A 188 -4.23 19.55 -10.93
CA GLU A 188 -4.23 21.01 -10.82
C GLU A 188 -5.50 21.54 -10.11
N GLU A 189 -6.49 20.68 -9.84
CA GLU A 189 -7.69 21.05 -9.09
C GLU A 189 -7.32 21.71 -7.75
N ARG A 190 -7.91 22.87 -7.48
CA ARG A 190 -7.89 23.56 -6.19
C ARG A 190 -9.33 23.68 -5.70
N LEU A 191 -9.59 23.16 -4.51
CA LEU A 191 -10.92 23.16 -3.92
C LEU A 191 -11.18 24.52 -3.26
N GLU A 192 -12.39 25.05 -3.43
CA GLU A 192 -12.88 26.12 -2.56
C GLU A 192 -13.13 25.51 -1.17
N THR A 193 -12.40 25.98 -0.17
CA THR A 193 -12.50 25.47 1.20
C THR A 193 -13.31 26.42 2.06
N PRO A 194 -14.01 25.93 3.10
CA PRO A 194 -14.76 26.78 4.02
C PRO A 194 -13.88 27.90 4.60
N THR A 195 -14.40 29.12 4.68
CA THR A 195 -13.74 30.21 5.41
C THR A 195 -14.02 30.08 6.91
N LEU A 196 -13.23 30.77 7.74
CA LEU A 196 -13.52 30.80 9.17
C LEU A 196 -14.90 31.42 9.47
N GLU A 197 -15.34 32.43 8.71
CA GLU A 197 -16.68 33.00 8.87
C GLU A 197 -17.78 31.99 8.54
N SER A 198 -17.55 31.09 7.57
CA SER A 198 -18.52 30.03 7.25
C SER A 198 -18.71 29.02 8.40
N LEU A 199 -17.74 28.96 9.32
CA LEU A 199 -17.78 28.14 10.55
C LEU A 199 -18.31 28.91 11.77
N ASP A 200 -18.75 30.17 11.63
CA ASP A 200 -19.22 31.02 12.73
C ASP A 200 -20.36 30.37 13.55
N LYS A 201 -21.30 29.70 12.87
CA LYS A 201 -22.37 28.96 13.54
C LYS A 201 -21.83 27.86 14.45
N PHE A 202 -20.78 27.16 14.03
CA PHE A 202 -20.12 26.16 14.86
C PHE A 202 -19.43 26.84 16.05
N LEU A 203 -18.65 27.89 15.81
CA LEU A 203 -17.92 28.64 16.84
C LEU A 203 -18.87 29.15 17.93
N THR A 204 -19.93 29.84 17.52
CA THR A 204 -20.97 30.36 18.40
C THR A 204 -21.73 29.23 19.11
N SER A 205 -21.94 28.08 18.45
CA SER A 205 -22.64 26.96 19.08
C SER A 205 -21.87 26.30 20.23
N MET A 206 -20.53 26.40 20.21
CA MET A 206 -19.65 25.79 21.21
C MET A 206 -19.24 26.75 22.32
N ALA A 207 -19.18 28.06 22.03
CA ALA A 207 -18.77 29.09 22.97
C ALA A 207 -19.55 29.04 24.30
N GLY A 208 -18.82 28.96 25.42
CA GLY A 208 -19.35 28.92 26.79
C GLY A 208 -20.08 27.63 27.15
N LYS A 209 -20.09 26.61 26.28
CA LYS A 209 -20.75 25.33 26.58
C LYS A 209 -19.77 24.30 27.10
N LYS A 210 -20.27 23.41 27.97
CA LYS A 210 -19.54 22.24 28.40
C LYS A 210 -19.47 21.21 27.25
N GLY A 211 -18.27 20.81 26.87
CA GLY A 211 -18.03 19.82 25.82
C GLY A 211 -16.57 19.38 25.80
N SER A 212 -16.21 18.53 24.84
CA SER A 212 -14.84 18.03 24.64
C SER A 212 -14.35 18.37 23.23
N THR A 213 -13.04 18.37 23.01
CA THR A 213 -12.49 18.61 21.66
C THR A 213 -12.83 17.48 20.69
N THR A 214 -13.01 16.24 21.17
CA THR A 214 -13.54 15.12 20.38
C THR A 214 -14.99 15.39 19.93
N GLY A 215 -15.86 15.79 20.86
CA GLY A 215 -17.25 16.12 20.53
C GLY A 215 -17.36 17.34 19.59
N ALA A 216 -16.53 18.35 19.81
CA ALA A 216 -16.42 19.52 18.94
C ALA A 216 -15.99 19.12 17.52
N PHE A 217 -15.00 18.24 17.38
CA PHE A 217 -14.56 17.70 16.10
C PHE A 217 -15.69 16.95 15.38
N GLY A 218 -16.45 16.09 16.07
CA GLY A 218 -17.58 15.37 15.47
C GLY A 218 -18.64 16.30 14.86
N ILE A 219 -18.98 17.39 15.57
CA ILE A 219 -19.91 18.41 15.06
C ILE A 219 -19.31 19.14 13.84
N LEU A 220 -18.04 19.53 13.92
CA LEU A 220 -17.34 20.20 12.83
C LEU A 220 -17.29 19.32 11.57
N LEU A 221 -16.87 18.06 11.70
CA LEU A 221 -16.85 17.10 10.61
C LEU A 221 -18.25 16.89 10.00
N GLY A 222 -19.28 16.81 10.84
CA GLY A 222 -20.68 16.74 10.41
C GLY A 222 -21.12 17.95 9.58
N ASN A 223 -20.62 19.15 9.89
CA ASN A 223 -20.85 20.36 9.10
C ASN A 223 -20.09 20.34 7.78
N LEU A 224 -18.80 19.95 7.80
CA LEU A 224 -17.98 19.83 6.61
C LEU A 224 -18.55 18.80 5.61
N LEU A 225 -19.11 17.69 6.11
CA LEU A 225 -19.80 16.69 5.28
C LEU A 225 -21.06 17.21 4.58
N ARG A 226 -21.67 18.31 5.08
CA ARG A 226 -22.80 18.99 4.43
C ARG A 226 -22.36 20.09 3.47
N ASP A 227 -21.07 20.41 3.44
CA ASP A 227 -20.53 21.40 2.52
C ASP A 227 -20.77 20.96 1.07
N LYS A 228 -21.21 21.91 0.23
CA LYS A 228 -21.63 21.60 -1.14
C LYS A 228 -20.45 21.31 -2.07
N VAL A 229 -19.26 21.80 -1.74
CA VAL A 229 -18.04 21.68 -2.54
C VAL A 229 -17.24 20.47 -2.08
N ILE A 230 -16.86 20.44 -0.79
CA ILE A 230 -15.93 19.43 -0.27
C ILE A 230 -16.63 18.25 0.39
N GLY A 231 -17.93 18.34 0.71
CA GLY A 231 -18.63 17.32 1.51
C GLY A 231 -18.53 15.92 0.93
N LYS A 232 -18.59 15.75 -0.40
CA LYS A 232 -18.43 14.46 -1.10
C LYS A 232 -16.97 14.00 -1.25
N ARG A 233 -16.00 14.88 -0.98
CA ARG A 233 -14.56 14.60 -1.03
C ARG A 233 -14.04 14.12 0.31
N ILE A 234 -14.77 14.36 1.39
CA ILE A 234 -14.36 13.97 2.74
C ILE A 234 -14.45 12.45 2.89
N VAL A 235 -13.43 11.84 3.49
CA VAL A 235 -13.40 10.40 3.76
C VAL A 235 -13.17 10.20 5.25
N PRO A 236 -14.23 10.05 6.07
CA PRO A 236 -14.08 9.67 7.46
C PRO A 236 -13.59 8.22 7.54
N ILE A 237 -12.55 7.96 8.33
CA ILE A 237 -11.95 6.63 8.48
C ILE A 237 -11.85 6.31 9.96
N ILE A 238 -12.38 5.14 10.35
CA ILE A 238 -12.49 4.70 11.74
C ILE A 238 -12.05 3.24 11.85
N PRO A 239 -11.19 2.88 12.81
CA PRO A 239 -10.89 1.50 13.14
C PRO A 239 -11.74 1.05 14.36
N ASP A 240 -12.97 0.61 14.10
CA ASP A 240 -13.99 0.11 15.03
C ASP A 240 -14.74 1.19 15.84
N GLU A 241 -14.04 1.93 16.69
CA GLU A 241 -14.65 2.65 17.81
C GLU A 241 -15.26 4.03 17.49
N ALA A 242 -16.29 4.09 16.64
CA ALA A 242 -16.93 5.36 16.27
C ALA A 242 -17.69 6.07 17.41
N ARG A 243 -18.33 5.30 18.30
CA ARG A 243 -19.15 5.84 19.41
C ARG A 243 -18.29 6.54 20.45
N THR A 244 -17.11 5.97 20.75
CA THR A 244 -16.14 6.59 21.66
C THR A 244 -15.74 7.99 21.19
N PHE A 245 -15.73 8.23 19.88
CA PHE A 245 -15.39 9.52 19.30
C PHE A 245 -16.60 10.44 19.04
N GLY A 246 -17.80 10.07 19.50
CA GLY A 246 -19.02 10.86 19.28
C GLY A 246 -19.41 10.99 17.81
N MET A 247 -19.01 10.02 16.98
CA MET A 247 -19.22 10.03 15.53
C MET A 247 -20.43 9.22 15.07
N GLU A 248 -21.20 8.63 16.00
CA GLU A 248 -22.41 7.86 15.68
C GLU A 248 -23.46 8.68 14.92
N GLY A 249 -23.45 10.00 15.09
CA GLY A 249 -24.33 10.89 14.33
C GLY A 249 -24.04 10.93 12.84
N LEU A 250 -22.83 10.55 12.42
CA LEU A 250 -22.42 10.51 11.03
C LEU A 250 -22.99 9.29 10.30
N PHE A 251 -23.24 8.18 11.01
CA PHE A 251 -23.78 6.95 10.41
C PHE A 251 -25.11 7.19 9.70
N LYS A 252 -26.00 7.94 10.33
CA LYS A 252 -27.29 8.30 9.73
C LYS A 252 -27.13 9.30 8.57
N GLN A 253 -26.17 10.22 8.69
CA GLN A 253 -25.96 11.32 7.75
C GLN A 253 -25.34 10.83 6.43
N CYS A 254 -24.24 10.07 6.48
CA CYS A 254 -23.48 9.68 5.30
C CYS A 254 -23.23 8.17 5.18
N GLY A 255 -23.64 7.36 6.16
CA GLY A 255 -23.55 5.91 6.09
C GLY A 255 -22.13 5.37 6.14
N ILE A 256 -22.04 4.06 6.40
CA ILE A 256 -20.80 3.29 6.41
C ILE A 256 -20.70 2.55 5.09
N TYR A 257 -19.56 2.69 4.42
CA TYR A 257 -19.34 2.03 3.15
C TYR A 257 -19.29 0.51 3.34
N ALA A 258 -20.22 -0.18 2.69
CA ALA A 258 -20.23 -1.63 2.59
C ALA A 258 -20.56 -2.02 1.15
N SER A 259 -19.63 -2.68 0.45
CA SER A 259 -19.80 -3.03 -0.96
C SER A 259 -21.05 -3.89 -1.25
N GLN A 260 -21.49 -4.69 -0.26
CA GLN A 260 -22.70 -5.51 -0.34
C GLN A 260 -23.95 -4.79 0.16
N GLY A 261 -23.81 -3.62 0.81
CA GLY A 261 -24.86 -2.94 1.56
C GLY A 261 -25.17 -3.61 2.90
N GLN A 262 -26.20 -3.13 3.59
CA GLN A 262 -26.66 -3.68 4.87
C GLN A 262 -27.21 -5.11 4.69
N LEU A 263 -26.60 -6.09 5.35
CA LEU A 263 -27.01 -7.52 5.27
C LEU A 263 -27.74 -8.03 6.52
N TYR A 264 -27.90 -7.20 7.55
CA TYR A 264 -28.46 -7.56 8.86
C TYR A 264 -29.26 -6.40 9.45
N GLU A 265 -30.09 -6.68 10.44
CA GLU A 265 -30.72 -5.64 11.27
C GLU A 265 -29.77 -5.24 12.41
N PRO A 266 -29.35 -3.96 12.49
CA PRO A 266 -28.46 -3.49 13.55
C PRO A 266 -29.08 -3.68 14.94
N VAL A 267 -28.27 -4.06 15.94
CA VAL A 267 -28.73 -4.20 17.33
C VAL A 267 -29.26 -2.88 17.92
N ASP A 268 -28.79 -1.76 17.37
CA ASP A 268 -29.17 -0.41 17.76
C ASP A 268 -30.22 0.21 16.83
N ARG A 269 -30.92 -0.60 16.02
CA ARG A 269 -31.90 -0.14 15.02
C ARG A 269 -32.95 0.83 15.56
N ASP A 270 -33.36 0.64 16.81
CA ASP A 270 -34.36 1.48 17.50
C ASP A 270 -33.78 2.80 18.06
N GLN A 271 -32.46 2.98 18.01
CA GLN A 271 -31.79 4.21 18.42
C GLN A 271 -31.84 5.25 17.29
N LEU A 272 -31.84 6.54 17.66
CA LEU A 272 -31.88 7.64 16.69
C LEU A 272 -30.70 7.61 15.71
N MET A 273 -29.53 7.17 16.20
CA MET A 273 -28.23 7.12 15.53
C MET A 273 -27.76 5.67 15.39
N TYR A 274 -28.56 4.85 14.71
CA TYR A 274 -28.25 3.44 14.48
C TYR A 274 -27.17 3.23 13.43
N TYR A 275 -26.51 2.08 13.48
CA TYR A 275 -25.49 1.67 12.53
C TYR A 275 -26.07 1.45 11.12
N LYS A 276 -25.61 2.20 10.12
CA LYS A 276 -26.18 2.17 8.77
C LYS A 276 -25.12 1.91 7.71
N GLU A 277 -25.05 0.68 7.23
CA GLU A 277 -24.23 0.28 6.09
C GLU A 277 -24.94 0.56 4.78
N ALA A 278 -24.19 1.05 3.79
CA ALA A 278 -24.70 1.37 2.47
C ALA A 278 -23.61 1.23 1.41
N LYS A 279 -24.01 0.88 0.18
CA LYS A 279 -23.08 0.79 -0.96
C LYS A 279 -22.47 2.14 -1.34
N ASP A 280 -23.20 3.21 -1.04
CA ASP A 280 -22.83 4.61 -1.20
C ASP A 280 -22.50 5.28 0.15
N GLY A 281 -22.23 4.48 1.19
CA GLY A 281 -21.74 5.00 2.46
C GLY A 281 -20.40 5.71 2.29
N GLN A 282 -20.16 6.73 3.10
CA GLN A 282 -18.97 7.59 2.97
C GLN A 282 -17.91 7.30 4.03
N ILE A 283 -18.31 6.72 5.17
CA ILE A 283 -17.39 6.34 6.25
C ILE A 283 -16.70 5.03 5.88
N LEU A 284 -15.38 4.97 5.98
CA LEU A 284 -14.62 3.74 5.93
C LEU A 284 -14.47 3.20 7.35
N GLU A 285 -15.17 2.11 7.62
CA GLU A 285 -15.05 1.34 8.84
C GLU A 285 -14.11 0.15 8.60
N GLU A 286 -12.94 0.20 9.23
CA GLU A 286 -11.86 -0.77 8.97
C GLU A 286 -11.77 -1.84 10.07
N GLY A 287 -12.61 -1.74 11.10
CA GLY A 287 -12.57 -2.58 12.30
C GLY A 287 -11.26 -2.40 13.06
N ILE A 288 -10.90 -3.37 13.92
CA ILE A 288 -9.68 -3.32 14.75
C ILE A 288 -8.42 -3.55 13.88
N ASN A 289 -8.07 -2.56 13.08
CA ASN A 289 -7.01 -2.62 12.08
C ASN A 289 -6.45 -1.23 11.76
N GLU A 290 -5.64 -0.67 12.66
CA GLU A 290 -5.03 0.65 12.44
C GLU A 290 -4.11 0.68 11.21
N ALA A 291 -3.47 -0.45 10.87
CA ALA A 291 -2.64 -0.58 9.68
C ALA A 291 -3.47 -0.51 8.37
N GLY A 292 -4.68 -1.09 8.38
CA GLY A 292 -5.65 -0.95 7.30
C GLY A 292 -6.17 0.48 7.19
N ALA A 293 -6.58 1.07 8.32
CA ALA A 293 -7.10 2.43 8.35
C ALA A 293 -6.11 3.49 7.87
N ILE A 294 -4.83 3.42 8.29
CA ILE A 294 -3.81 4.34 7.76
C ILE A 294 -3.51 4.06 6.27
N SER A 295 -3.65 2.82 5.80
CA SER A 295 -3.50 2.50 4.37
C SER A 295 -4.63 3.14 3.54
N SER A 296 -5.87 3.10 4.04
CA SER A 296 -7.01 3.81 3.45
C SER A 296 -6.83 5.34 3.50
N PHE A 297 -6.26 5.87 4.58
CA PHE A 297 -5.88 7.29 4.70
C PHE A 297 -4.86 7.70 3.64
N ILE A 298 -3.78 6.92 3.45
CA ILE A 298 -2.76 7.18 2.42
C ILE A 298 -3.38 7.10 1.02
N ALA A 299 -4.20 6.09 0.75
CA ALA A 299 -4.85 5.93 -0.55
C ALA A 299 -5.75 7.13 -0.90
N ALA A 300 -6.59 7.57 0.04
CA ALA A 300 -7.43 8.75 -0.14
C ALA A 300 -6.59 10.03 -0.25
N GLY A 301 -5.64 10.24 0.66
CA GLY A 301 -4.84 11.46 0.73
C GLY A 301 -3.82 11.62 -0.39
N THR A 302 -3.56 10.57 -1.18
CA THR A 302 -2.72 10.60 -2.39
C THR A 302 -3.53 10.47 -3.69
N ALA A 303 -4.85 10.37 -3.60
CA ALA A 303 -5.74 10.26 -4.77
C ALA A 303 -5.58 11.45 -5.74
N TYR A 304 -5.18 12.61 -5.23
CA TYR A 304 -4.92 13.80 -6.04
C TYR A 304 -3.81 13.57 -7.07
N ALA A 305 -2.84 12.70 -6.79
CA ALA A 305 -1.73 12.37 -7.69
C ALA A 305 -1.89 11.01 -8.39
N ASN A 306 -2.56 10.06 -7.75
CA ASN A 306 -2.72 8.70 -8.27
C ASN A 306 -3.97 8.54 -9.15
N GLN A 307 -5.03 9.32 -8.87
CA GLN A 307 -6.34 9.24 -9.53
C GLN A 307 -6.79 10.59 -10.10
N GLY A 308 -5.99 11.66 -9.93
CA GLY A 308 -6.29 13.00 -10.44
C GLY A 308 -7.43 13.72 -9.69
N VAL A 309 -7.78 13.26 -8.48
CA VAL A 309 -8.94 13.78 -7.73
C VAL A 309 -8.58 14.05 -6.27
N ASN A 310 -8.89 15.24 -5.76
CA ASN A 310 -8.68 15.54 -4.34
C ASN A 310 -9.71 14.81 -3.47
N MET A 311 -9.24 14.01 -2.52
CA MET A 311 -10.03 13.43 -1.44
C MET A 311 -9.43 13.88 -0.11
N ILE A 312 -10.27 14.09 0.90
CA ILE A 312 -9.92 14.71 2.18
C ILE A 312 -10.14 13.70 3.30
N PRO A 313 -9.16 12.84 3.60
CA PRO A 313 -9.33 11.83 4.64
C PRO A 313 -9.21 12.43 6.04
N PHE A 314 -10.11 12.00 6.92
CA PHE A 314 -10.08 12.25 8.36
C PHE A 314 -10.01 10.89 9.07
N TYR A 315 -8.82 10.50 9.51
CA TYR A 315 -8.58 9.24 10.21
C TYR A 315 -8.61 9.46 11.72
N VAL A 316 -9.61 8.91 12.41
CA VAL A 316 -9.82 9.09 13.84
C VAL A 316 -9.64 7.77 14.57
N TYR A 317 -8.80 7.76 15.60
CA TYR A 317 -8.38 6.55 16.29
C TYR A 317 -7.89 6.88 17.71
N TYR A 318 -7.73 5.89 18.59
CA TYR A 318 -7.06 6.09 19.89
C TYR A 318 -5.62 6.53 19.67
N SER A 319 -5.23 7.73 20.13
CA SER A 319 -3.94 8.35 19.78
C SER A 319 -2.72 7.44 19.99
N MET A 320 -2.76 6.60 21.03
CA MET A 320 -1.76 5.59 21.35
C MET A 320 -1.46 4.63 20.18
N PHE A 321 -2.47 4.26 19.39
CA PHE A 321 -2.36 3.31 18.28
C PHE A 321 -2.11 4.00 16.92
N GLY A 322 -1.71 5.26 16.94
CA GLY A 322 -1.17 5.96 15.77
C GLY A 322 0.32 5.67 15.59
N PHE A 323 1.15 6.69 15.84
CA PHE A 323 2.59 6.65 15.62
C PHE A 323 3.30 5.44 16.26
N GLN A 324 2.88 5.05 17.48
CA GLN A 324 3.52 3.91 18.16
C GLN A 324 3.26 2.58 17.44
N ARG A 325 2.07 2.41 16.84
CA ARG A 325 1.63 1.15 16.24
C ARG A 325 1.93 1.09 14.75
N VAL A 326 1.74 2.20 14.04
CA VAL A 326 1.81 2.30 12.58
C VAL A 326 2.79 3.36 12.09
N GLY A 327 3.79 3.73 12.89
CA GLY A 327 4.72 4.84 12.61
C GLY A 327 5.44 4.73 11.25
N ASP A 328 5.81 3.53 10.82
CA ASP A 328 6.45 3.33 9.50
C ASP A 328 5.49 3.62 8.33
N LEU A 329 4.18 3.35 8.50
CA LEU A 329 3.16 3.75 7.53
C LEU A 329 2.91 5.27 7.56
N VAL A 330 3.04 5.91 8.72
CA VAL A 330 3.00 7.38 8.80
C VAL A 330 4.19 8.00 8.07
N TRP A 331 5.38 7.39 8.19
CA TRP A 331 6.55 7.80 7.42
C TRP A 331 6.33 7.59 5.90
N ALA A 332 5.76 6.45 5.52
CA ALA A 332 5.38 6.19 4.13
C ALA A 332 4.34 7.20 3.61
N ALA A 333 3.41 7.68 4.46
CA ALA A 333 2.48 8.74 4.12
C ALA A 333 3.20 10.07 3.81
N ALA A 334 4.21 10.41 4.61
CA ALA A 334 5.03 11.59 4.38
C ALA A 334 5.80 11.51 3.06
N ASP A 335 6.46 10.38 2.78
CA ASP A 335 7.17 10.14 1.52
C ASP A 335 6.23 10.17 0.30
N SER A 336 5.03 9.60 0.47
CA SER A 336 3.99 9.57 -0.57
C SER A 336 3.30 10.92 -0.81
N ARG A 337 3.66 11.98 -0.07
CA ARG A 337 3.05 13.32 -0.14
C ARG A 337 1.55 13.29 0.14
N THR A 338 1.14 12.48 1.12
CA THR A 338 -0.24 12.36 1.56
C THR A 338 -0.76 13.69 2.10
N LYS A 339 -2.02 14.02 1.79
CA LYS A 339 -2.77 15.14 2.35
C LYS A 339 -3.92 14.61 3.20
N GLY A 340 -4.20 15.21 4.35
CA GLY A 340 -5.29 14.78 5.22
C GLY A 340 -5.09 15.11 6.69
N PHE A 341 -6.02 14.63 7.52
CA PHE A 341 -6.03 14.84 8.96
C PHE A 341 -6.03 13.51 9.70
N MET A 342 -5.06 13.33 10.58
CA MET A 342 -5.00 12.27 11.59
C MET A 342 -5.47 12.85 12.93
N LEU A 343 -6.46 12.21 13.55
CA LEU A 343 -7.07 12.65 14.79
C LEU A 343 -6.80 11.60 15.86
N GLY A 344 -5.85 11.89 16.75
CA GLY A 344 -5.58 11.10 17.93
C GLY A 344 -6.66 11.34 18.98
N GLY A 345 -7.77 10.62 18.89
CA GLY A 345 -8.84 10.63 19.88
C GLY A 345 -8.40 10.06 21.22
N THR A 346 -9.13 10.42 22.28
CA THR A 346 -8.87 9.97 23.66
C THR A 346 -7.41 10.21 24.11
N SER A 347 -6.81 11.29 23.60
CA SER A 347 -5.43 11.67 23.94
C SER A 347 -5.27 12.09 25.39
N GLY A 348 -4.03 12.15 25.86
CA GLY A 348 -3.67 12.64 27.18
C GLY A 348 -3.47 11.52 28.20
N ARG A 349 -2.29 11.52 28.82
CA ARG A 349 -1.88 10.48 29.79
C ARG A 349 -2.89 10.38 30.94
N THR A 350 -3.40 11.51 31.40
CA THR A 350 -4.32 11.59 32.53
C THR A 350 -5.79 11.68 32.13
N THR A 351 -6.09 12.04 30.89
CA THR A 351 -7.47 12.25 30.43
C THR A 351 -8.18 10.92 30.20
N LEU A 352 -7.48 9.91 29.69
CA LEU A 352 -8.00 8.54 29.53
C LEU A 352 -7.71 7.68 30.78
N ASN A 353 -8.11 8.17 31.95
CA ASN A 353 -7.70 7.64 33.26
C ASN A 353 -8.12 6.19 33.55
N GLY A 354 -9.16 5.66 32.89
CA GLY A 354 -9.70 4.31 33.11
C GLY A 354 -9.02 3.18 32.34
N GLU A 355 -8.38 3.48 31.20
CA GLU A 355 -7.90 2.44 30.25
C GLU A 355 -6.47 1.93 30.54
N GLY A 356 -5.72 2.65 31.38
CA GLY A 356 -4.43 2.21 31.90
C GLY A 356 -3.26 2.22 30.90
N LEU A 357 -2.26 1.38 31.20
CA LEU A 357 -0.89 1.48 30.67
C LEU A 357 -0.80 1.51 29.15
N GLN A 358 -1.60 0.69 28.46
CA GLN A 358 -1.51 0.52 27.01
C GLN A 358 -2.37 1.51 26.21
N HIS A 359 -3.07 2.44 26.86
CA HIS A 359 -3.98 3.39 26.20
C HIS A 359 -3.69 4.84 26.54
N GLN A 360 -3.27 5.11 27.77
CA GLN A 360 -2.99 6.47 28.24
C GLN A 360 -1.80 7.07 27.49
N ASP A 361 -2.03 7.90 26.49
CA ASP A 361 -0.97 8.46 25.64
C ASP A 361 -0.50 9.83 26.13
N GLY A 362 0.80 9.94 26.40
CA GLY A 362 1.46 11.22 26.66
C GLY A 362 2.77 11.36 25.89
N HIS A 363 2.86 10.80 24.68
CA HIS A 363 4.10 10.79 23.89
C HIS A 363 3.92 10.71 22.37
N SER A 364 2.69 10.59 21.85
CA SER A 364 2.45 10.63 20.39
C SER A 364 3.02 11.87 19.72
N HIS A 365 2.91 13.05 20.34
CA HIS A 365 3.50 14.30 19.83
C HIS A 365 5.02 14.28 19.70
N LEU A 366 5.73 13.56 20.59
CA LEU A 366 7.18 13.37 20.46
C LEU A 366 7.51 12.55 19.21
N MET A 367 6.74 11.49 18.94
CA MET A 367 6.90 10.69 17.72
C MET A 367 6.50 11.48 16.46
N ALA A 368 5.41 12.24 16.53
CA ALA A 368 4.94 13.12 15.46
C ALA A 368 6.01 14.14 15.04
N SER A 369 6.78 14.66 16.00
CA SER A 369 7.87 15.63 15.75
C SER A 369 8.99 15.10 14.85
N THR A 370 9.07 13.78 14.68
CA THR A 370 10.08 13.15 13.81
C THR A 370 9.69 13.19 12.33
N VAL A 371 8.43 13.47 11.98
CA VAL A 371 7.89 13.38 10.62
C VAL A 371 7.88 14.77 9.95
N PRO A 372 8.73 15.05 8.93
CA PRO A 372 8.96 16.42 8.47
C PRO A 372 7.77 17.15 7.82
N THR A 373 6.88 16.44 7.14
CA THR A 373 5.72 17.02 6.42
C THR A 373 4.42 16.95 7.21
N LEU A 374 4.50 16.53 8.47
CA LEU A 374 3.37 16.47 9.39
C LEU A 374 3.35 17.72 10.27
N LEU A 375 2.20 18.38 10.36
CA LEU A 375 1.95 19.45 11.32
C LEU A 375 1.14 18.92 12.50
N ALA A 376 1.75 18.92 13.68
CA ALA A 376 1.17 18.37 14.90
C ALA A 376 0.64 19.49 15.82
N TYR A 377 -0.62 19.37 16.26
CA TYR A 377 -1.28 20.32 17.16
C TYR A 377 -1.96 19.61 18.34
N ASP A 378 -2.01 20.30 19.48
CA ASP A 378 -2.67 19.82 20.70
C ASP A 378 -3.71 20.84 21.20
N PRO A 379 -4.85 20.99 20.49
CA PRO A 379 -5.84 22.02 20.80
C PRO A 379 -6.60 21.73 22.10
N ALA A 380 -6.80 22.78 22.88
CA ALA A 380 -7.56 22.79 24.12
C ALA A 380 -8.99 23.31 23.92
N TYR A 381 -9.32 24.05 22.87
CA TYR A 381 -10.66 24.58 22.69
C TYR A 381 -11.26 24.28 21.32
N ALA A 382 -12.59 24.25 21.26
CA ALA A 382 -13.32 23.99 20.01
C ALA A 382 -12.99 24.99 18.90
N TYR A 383 -12.71 26.26 19.23
CA TYR A 383 -12.36 27.26 18.23
C TYR A 383 -10.97 27.01 17.63
N GLU A 384 -10.00 26.54 18.43
CA GLU A 384 -8.66 26.21 17.94
C GLU A 384 -8.73 25.06 16.93
N LEU A 385 -9.55 24.04 17.21
CA LEU A 385 -9.82 22.96 16.25
C LEU A 385 -10.36 23.48 14.92
N ALA A 386 -11.36 24.36 14.95
CA ALA A 386 -11.94 24.92 13.74
C ALA A 386 -10.91 25.72 12.93
N VAL A 387 -10.12 26.56 13.60
CA VAL A 387 -9.05 27.35 12.98
C VAL A 387 -7.99 26.44 12.34
N ILE A 388 -7.47 25.45 13.08
CA ILE A 388 -6.41 24.54 12.58
C ILE A 388 -6.92 23.70 11.40
N ILE A 389 -8.14 23.15 11.49
CA ILE A 389 -8.71 22.34 10.41
C ILE A 389 -9.01 23.19 9.18
N GLN A 390 -9.56 24.39 9.36
CA GLN A 390 -9.82 25.32 8.27
C GLN A 390 -8.51 25.72 7.56
N GLU A 391 -7.48 26.05 8.31
CA GLU A 391 -6.16 26.39 7.76
C GLU A 391 -5.52 25.19 7.05
N GLY A 392 -5.63 23.99 7.62
CA GLY A 392 -5.16 22.77 6.96
C GLY A 392 -5.89 22.47 5.66
N LEU A 393 -7.21 22.69 5.61
CA LEU A 393 -8.00 22.54 4.39
C LEU A 393 -7.50 23.51 3.31
N ARG A 394 -7.34 24.79 3.68
CA ARG A 394 -6.84 25.85 2.81
C ARG A 394 -5.46 25.50 2.25
N ARG A 395 -4.49 25.21 3.11
CA ARG A 395 -3.10 24.89 2.70
C ARG A 395 -3.04 23.66 1.80
N MET A 396 -3.67 22.56 2.19
CA MET A 396 -3.56 21.29 1.46
C MET A 396 -4.34 21.28 0.13
N TYR A 397 -5.56 21.84 0.11
CA TYR A 397 -6.50 21.65 -1.00
C TYR A 397 -6.81 22.91 -1.80
N GLN A 398 -6.69 24.10 -1.21
CA GLN A 398 -6.85 25.38 -1.92
C GLN A 398 -5.51 25.91 -2.45
N GLU A 399 -4.42 25.77 -1.68
CA GLU A 399 -3.07 26.18 -2.10
C GLU A 399 -2.28 25.02 -2.70
N GLY A 400 -2.62 23.78 -2.33
CA GLY A 400 -2.03 22.58 -2.89
C GLY A 400 -0.79 22.08 -2.17
N GLU A 401 -0.50 22.58 -0.97
CA GLU A 401 0.66 22.19 -0.17
C GLU A 401 0.64 20.69 0.15
N GLU A 402 1.80 20.03 0.01
CA GLU A 402 1.97 18.58 0.21
C GLU A 402 2.36 18.27 1.67
N ILE A 403 1.46 18.60 2.58
CA ILE A 403 1.56 18.36 4.03
C ILE A 403 0.33 17.59 4.52
N PHE A 404 0.38 17.11 5.75
CA PHE A 404 -0.76 16.53 6.44
C PHE A 404 -0.71 16.86 7.94
N TYR A 405 -1.82 16.68 8.62
CA TYR A 405 -2.01 17.16 9.99
C TYR A 405 -2.19 16.01 10.98
N TYR A 406 -1.68 16.20 12.19
CA TYR A 406 -2.01 15.40 13.36
C TYR A 406 -2.59 16.31 14.45
N LEU A 407 -3.76 15.98 14.96
CA LEU A 407 -4.37 16.68 16.08
C LEU A 407 -4.73 15.67 17.16
N SER A 408 -4.24 15.88 18.38
CA SER A 408 -4.77 15.19 19.56
C SER A 408 -6.11 15.81 19.95
N VAL A 409 -7.11 14.96 20.20
CA VAL A 409 -8.42 15.38 20.69
C VAL A 409 -8.81 14.58 21.93
N TYR A 410 -9.52 15.23 22.83
CA TYR A 410 -9.78 14.80 24.20
C TYR A 410 -11.26 14.50 24.39
N ASN A 411 -11.57 13.54 25.26
CA ASN A 411 -12.94 13.12 25.60
C ASN A 411 -13.49 13.79 26.87
N GLU A 412 -12.64 14.50 27.64
CA GLU A 412 -13.06 15.21 28.84
C GLU A 412 -13.92 16.43 28.51
N ASN A 413 -15.03 16.57 29.25
CA ASN A 413 -15.97 17.67 29.08
C ASN A 413 -15.67 18.84 30.04
N TYR A 414 -15.31 20.00 29.49
CA TYR A 414 -15.12 21.26 30.21
C TYR A 414 -15.69 22.44 29.41
N GLU A 415 -15.65 23.64 29.96
CA GLU A 415 -16.16 24.84 29.30
C GLU A 415 -15.31 25.21 28.07
N MET A 416 -15.95 25.25 26.91
CA MET A 416 -15.31 25.65 25.65
C MET A 416 -15.30 27.17 25.54
N ALA A 417 -14.17 27.79 25.82
CA ALA A 417 -14.01 29.25 25.75
C ALA A 417 -14.37 29.79 24.34
N PRO A 418 -14.93 31.01 24.23
CA PRO A 418 -15.10 31.67 22.94
C PRO A 418 -13.74 31.99 22.33
N MET A 419 -13.71 32.10 21.00
CA MET A 419 -12.54 32.58 20.27
C MET A 419 -12.23 34.03 20.68
N PRO A 420 -10.99 34.36 21.08
CA PRO A 420 -10.60 35.74 21.36
C PRO A 420 -10.72 36.64 20.13
N GLU A 421 -10.88 37.94 20.32
CA GLU A 421 -10.82 38.92 19.21
C GLU A 421 -9.37 39.25 18.83
N GLY A 422 -9.08 39.37 17.52
CA GLY A 422 -7.84 39.93 16.96
C GLY A 422 -6.98 38.98 16.12
N ASP A 423 -5.98 39.55 15.42
CA ASP A 423 -5.10 38.86 14.45
C ASP A 423 -4.13 37.83 15.07
N LYS A 424 -4.23 37.55 16.37
CA LYS A 424 -3.36 36.62 17.12
C LYS A 424 -4.00 35.27 17.41
N VAL A 425 -5.12 34.96 16.76
CA VAL A 425 -5.78 33.66 16.89
C VAL A 425 -5.32 32.73 15.77
N VAL A 426 -4.01 32.45 15.68
CA VAL A 426 -3.38 31.20 15.18
C VAL A 426 -1.98 31.11 15.76
#